data_AF-A0A7V4DY50-F1
#
_entry.id   AF-A0A7V4DY50-F1
#
_cell.length_a   1.000
_cell.length_b   1.000
_cell.length_c   1.000
_cell.angle_alpha   90.00
_cell.angle_beta   90.00
_cell.angle_gamma   90.00
#
_symmetry.space_group_name_H-M   'P 1'
#
loop_
_entity.id
_entity.type
_entity.pdbx_description
1 polymer ?
#
loop_
_entity_poly.entity_id
_entity_poly.type
_entity_poly.pdbx_seq_one_letter_code
_entity_poly.pdbx_strand_id
1 'polypeptide(L)'
;MYDLEHLWVYVKDNKVIKFEGSWHGRYLVFKEFQLIDSHPVAYAQPGKHAFSSVKDCFNSNLVTYLMTIIPCRFLAGRGGVLRKEFEKSLKEEDKILVKNYLKKFAFWPSFSFNKRFEINESNLIPWKELNIEISKRIEYLLLKIKEGF
;
A
#
# COMPACT_ATOMS: atom_id res chain seq x y z
N MET A 1 -8.62 5.12 -1.85
CA MET A 1 -8.88 6.41 -1.17
C MET A 1 -7.57 6.92 -0.59
N TYR A 2 -6.89 6.19 0.27
CA TYR A 2 -5.48 6.47 0.54
C TYR A 2 -4.84 5.20 1.12
N ASP A 3 -3.57 4.96 0.79
CA ASP A 3 -2.78 3.85 1.29
C ASP A 3 -1.41 4.40 1.70
N LEU A 4 -0.90 3.94 2.85
CA LEU A 4 0.42 4.31 3.36
C LEU A 4 1.18 3.07 3.76
N GLU A 5 2.16 2.75 2.94
CA GLU A 5 3.11 1.68 3.17
C GLU A 5 4.52 2.28 3.25
N HIS A 6 5.44 1.52 3.85
CA HIS A 6 6.78 2.00 4.15
C HIS A 6 7.81 1.00 3.66
N LEU A 7 8.90 1.54 3.14
CA LEU A 7 10.12 0.80 2.82
C LEU A 7 11.27 1.52 3.54
N TRP A 8 12.12 0.75 4.21
CA TRP A 8 13.31 1.28 4.88
C TRP A 8 14.55 0.71 4.24
N VAL A 9 15.37 1.60 3.68
CA VAL A 9 16.66 1.26 3.07
C VAL A 9 17.76 1.78 3.99
N TYR A 10 18.60 0.88 4.48
CA TYR A 10 19.73 1.23 5.34
C TYR A 10 20.99 1.24 4.50
N VAL A 11 21.69 2.37 4.51
CA VAL A 11 22.88 2.59 3.68
C VAL A 11 24.08 2.82 4.60
N LYS A 12 25.20 2.15 4.28
CA LYS A 12 26.51 2.37 4.90
C LYS A 12 27.56 2.35 3.80
N ASP A 13 28.48 3.32 3.81
CA ASP A 13 29.56 3.44 2.83
C ASP A 13 29.05 3.36 1.37
N ASN A 14 27.94 4.06 1.08
CA ASN A 14 27.22 4.06 -0.20
C ASN A 14 26.71 2.69 -0.67
N LYS A 15 26.56 1.72 0.24
CA LYS A 15 26.00 0.40 -0.04
C LYS A 15 24.76 0.14 0.79
N VAL A 16 23.75 -0.48 0.19
CA VAL A 16 22.58 -0.98 0.91
C VAL A 16 22.98 -2.17 1.76
N ILE A 17 22.83 -2.06 3.08
CA ILE A 17 23.19 -3.11 4.05
C ILE A 17 21.98 -3.82 4.66
N LYS A 18 20.79 -3.22 4.57
CA LYS A 18 19.54 -3.79 5.07
C LYS A 18 18.37 -3.18 4.32
N PHE A 19 17.34 -3.98 4.12
CA PHE A 19 16.10 -3.55 3.48
C PHE A 19 14.90 -4.13 4.22
N GLU A 20 13.93 -3.28 4.53
CA GLU A 20 12.70 -3.66 5.22
C GLU A 20 11.48 -3.10 4.51
N GLY A 21 10.33 -3.76 4.69
CA GLY A 21 9.06 -3.27 4.19
C GLY A 21 7.91 -3.52 5.14
N SER A 22 6.89 -2.68 5.05
CA SER A 22 5.65 -2.84 5.80
C SER A 22 4.88 -4.08 5.34
N TRP A 23 4.16 -4.69 6.28
CA TRP A 23 3.37 -5.89 6.08
C TRP A 23 2.19 -5.92 7.06
N HIS A 24 1.01 -5.50 6.60
CA HIS A 24 -0.25 -5.62 7.33
C HIS A 24 -0.19 -5.08 8.77
N GLY A 25 0.39 -3.89 8.95
CA GLY A 25 0.58 -3.25 10.26
C GLY A 25 1.80 -3.75 11.06
N ARG A 26 2.64 -4.58 10.45
CA ARG A 26 3.98 -4.97 10.93
C ARG A 26 5.03 -4.50 9.93
N TYR A 27 6.29 -4.82 10.17
CA TYR A 27 7.38 -4.70 9.20
C TYR A 27 8.14 -6.01 9.14
N LEU A 28 8.73 -6.30 7.98
CA LEU A 28 9.56 -7.48 7.74
C LEU A 28 10.95 -7.04 7.30
N VAL A 29 11.97 -7.69 7.86
CA VAL A 29 13.33 -7.61 7.34
C VAL A 29 13.46 -8.56 6.17
N PHE A 30 13.83 -8.03 5.01
CA PHE A 30 14.07 -8.85 3.82
C PHE A 30 15.44 -9.50 3.94
N LYS A 31 15.45 -10.82 4.21
CA LYS A 31 16.68 -11.61 4.35
C LYS A 31 17.53 -11.57 3.08
N GLU A 32 16.85 -11.61 1.94
CA GLU A 32 17.44 -11.51 0.61
C GLU A 32 16.65 -10.48 -0.18
N PHE A 33 17.34 -9.67 -0.96
CA PHE A 33 16.75 -8.71 -1.88
C PHE A 33 17.68 -8.50 -3.06
N GLN A 34 17.10 -8.14 -4.19
CA GLN A 34 17.84 -7.82 -5.39
C GLN A 34 18.15 -6.33 -5.43
N LEU A 35 19.30 -5.99 -6.01
CA LEU A 35 19.66 -4.62 -6.36
C LEU A 35 19.62 -4.49 -7.89
N ILE A 36 19.00 -3.43 -8.40
CA ILE A 36 19.14 -3.00 -9.79
C ILE A 36 19.73 -1.60 -9.74
N ASP A 37 20.90 -1.40 -10.37
CA ASP A 37 21.64 -0.13 -10.33
C ASP A 37 21.80 0.42 -8.90
N SER A 38 22.20 -0.46 -7.97
CA SER A 38 22.35 -0.18 -6.54
C SER A 38 21.05 0.13 -5.76
N HIS A 39 19.89 0.09 -6.40
CA HIS A 39 18.59 0.31 -5.75
C HIS A 39 17.90 -1.01 -5.42
N PRO A 40 17.40 -1.19 -4.17
CA PRO A 40 16.74 -2.43 -3.79
C PRO A 40 15.35 -2.55 -4.41
N VAL A 41 14.97 -3.78 -4.76
CA VAL A 41 13.69 -4.10 -5.41
C VAL A 41 12.71 -4.66 -4.39
N ALA A 42 11.50 -4.09 -4.36
CA ALA A 42 10.36 -4.60 -3.63
C ALA A 42 9.15 -4.78 -4.55
N TYR A 43 8.30 -5.74 -4.20
CA TYR A 43 7.06 -6.07 -4.86
C TYR A 43 5.89 -5.67 -3.95
N ALA A 44 4.96 -4.88 -4.48
CA ALA A 44 3.75 -4.47 -3.78
C ALA A 44 2.69 -5.57 -3.86
N GLN A 45 2.08 -5.94 -2.74
CA GLN A 45 0.97 -6.88 -2.75
C GLN A 45 -0.21 -6.28 -3.52
N PRO A 46 -0.83 -7.02 -4.45
CA PRO A 46 -2.00 -6.52 -5.16
C PRO A 46 -3.14 -6.14 -4.20
N GLY A 47 -3.61 -4.90 -4.31
CA GLY A 47 -4.80 -4.40 -3.60
C GLY A 47 -4.70 -4.39 -2.08
N LYS A 48 -3.48 -4.49 -1.54
CA LYS A 48 -3.23 -4.66 -0.11
C LYS A 48 -1.95 -3.99 0.39
N HIS A 49 -1.93 -3.83 1.71
CA HIS A 49 -0.93 -3.19 2.55
C HIS A 49 0.29 -4.07 2.86
N ALA A 50 1.10 -4.41 1.86
CA ALA A 50 2.34 -5.15 2.10
C ALA A 50 3.36 -5.04 0.97
N PHE A 51 4.64 -5.10 1.35
CA PHE A 51 5.77 -5.26 0.44
C PHE A 51 6.56 -6.54 0.74
N SER A 52 7.14 -7.13 -0.30
CA SER A 52 8.09 -8.25 -0.20
C SER A 52 9.26 -8.04 -1.14
N SER A 53 10.44 -8.55 -0.79
CA SER A 53 11.55 -8.67 -1.74
C SER A 53 11.41 -9.87 -2.70
N VAL A 54 10.43 -10.75 -2.46
CA VAL A 54 10.18 -11.96 -3.26
C VAL A 54 8.77 -11.91 -3.83
N LYS A 55 8.64 -11.86 -5.17
CA LYS A 55 7.35 -11.75 -5.87
C LYS A 55 6.37 -12.89 -5.54
N ASP A 56 6.86 -14.12 -5.40
CA ASP A 56 6.03 -15.30 -5.17
C ASP A 56 5.51 -15.37 -3.72
N CYS A 57 5.95 -14.45 -2.83
CA CYS A 57 5.49 -14.39 -1.44
C CYS A 57 3.96 -14.24 -1.32
N PHE A 58 3.30 -13.63 -2.32
CA PHE A 58 1.87 -13.34 -2.28
C PHE A 58 0.97 -14.46 -2.84
N ASN A 59 1.54 -15.46 -3.50
CA ASN A 59 0.79 -16.54 -4.17
C ASN A 59 1.52 -17.90 -4.18
N SER A 60 2.59 -18.08 -3.42
CA SER A 60 3.38 -19.32 -3.37
C SER A 60 2.61 -20.54 -2.87
N ASN A 61 1.48 -20.33 -2.19
CA ASN A 61 0.59 -21.40 -1.76
C ASN A 61 -0.87 -20.94 -1.72
N LEU A 62 -1.78 -21.89 -1.53
CA LEU A 62 -3.22 -21.62 -1.52
C LEU A 62 -3.63 -20.60 -0.45
N VAL A 63 -3.00 -20.63 0.72
CA VAL A 63 -3.33 -19.71 1.83
C VAL A 63 -2.96 -18.27 1.45
N THR A 64 -1.73 -18.03 1.01
CA THR A 64 -1.25 -16.69 0.60
C THR A 64 -2.03 -16.16 -0.60
N TYR A 65 -2.32 -17.03 -1.58
CA TYR A 65 -3.17 -16.71 -2.73
C TYR A 65 -4.58 -16.26 -2.30
N LEU A 66 -5.28 -17.07 -1.49
CA LEU A 66 -6.62 -16.75 -1.00
C LEU A 66 -6.65 -15.50 -0.11
N MET A 67 -5.63 -15.32 0.74
CA MET A 67 -5.48 -14.12 1.55
C MET A 67 -5.43 -12.85 0.70
N THR A 68 -4.91 -12.90 -0.52
CA THR A 68 -4.85 -11.74 -1.43
C THR A 68 -6.13 -11.61 -2.26
N ILE A 69 -6.61 -12.71 -2.85
CA ILE A 69 -7.76 -12.74 -3.75
C ILE A 69 -9.05 -12.33 -3.04
N ILE A 70 -9.32 -12.87 -1.85
CA ILE A 70 -10.60 -12.66 -1.16
C ILE A 70 -10.83 -11.17 -0.87
N PRO A 71 -9.84 -10.42 -0.34
CA PRO A 71 -10.02 -8.99 -0.10
C PRO A 71 -10.08 -8.14 -1.38
N CYS A 72 -9.32 -8.50 -2.42
CA CYS A 72 -9.38 -7.77 -3.70
C CYS A 72 -10.74 -7.92 -4.39
N ARG A 73 -11.34 -9.11 -4.34
CA ARG A 73 -12.53 -9.44 -5.14
C ARG A 73 -13.83 -9.35 -4.35
N PHE A 74 -13.89 -9.99 -3.18
CA PHE A 74 -15.14 -10.21 -2.46
C PHE A 74 -15.30 -9.28 -1.26
N LEU A 75 -14.20 -8.80 -0.68
CA LEU A 75 -14.22 -7.88 0.45
C LEU A 75 -13.65 -6.49 0.10
N ALA A 76 -13.69 -6.10 -1.18
CA ALA A 76 -13.26 -4.77 -1.58
C ALA A 76 -14.02 -3.69 -0.77
N GLY A 77 -13.29 -2.68 -0.32
CA GLY A 77 -13.81 -1.63 0.57
C GLY A 77 -14.00 -2.05 2.03
N ARG A 78 -13.76 -3.30 2.41
CA ARG A 78 -13.65 -3.70 3.82
C ARG A 78 -12.42 -3.02 4.42
N GLY A 79 -12.60 -2.34 5.56
CA GLY A 79 -11.56 -1.54 6.22
C GLY A 79 -11.61 -0.04 5.90
N GLY A 80 -12.33 0.37 4.85
CA GLY A 80 -12.61 1.79 4.57
C GLY A 80 -11.36 2.67 4.52
N VAL A 81 -11.20 3.56 5.50
CA VAL A 81 -10.11 4.52 5.61
C VAL A 81 -9.07 3.99 6.59
N LEU A 82 -7.88 3.62 6.10
CA LEU A 82 -6.89 2.92 6.90
C LEU A 82 -5.89 3.85 7.58
N ARG A 83 -6.41 4.92 8.21
CA ARG A 83 -5.67 5.79 9.13
C ARG A 83 -6.54 5.97 10.36
N LYS A 84 -6.16 5.33 11.48
CA LYS A 84 -6.99 5.22 12.70
C LYS A 84 -7.51 6.56 13.21
N GLU A 85 -6.70 7.61 13.15
CA GLU A 85 -7.08 8.96 13.57
C GLU A 85 -8.25 9.50 12.73
N PHE A 86 -8.17 9.33 11.40
CA PHE A 86 -9.21 9.73 10.45
C PHE A 86 -10.43 8.82 10.52
N GLU A 87 -10.23 7.50 10.60
CA GLU A 87 -11.34 6.55 10.67
C GLU A 87 -12.27 6.84 11.86
N LYS A 88 -11.68 7.21 13.01
CA LYS A 88 -12.43 7.59 14.22
C LYS A 88 -13.21 8.89 14.06
N SER A 89 -12.76 9.82 13.23
CA SER A 89 -13.44 11.10 13.02
C SER A 89 -14.54 11.04 11.96
N LEU A 90 -14.64 9.95 11.20
CA LEU A 90 -15.66 9.80 10.16
C LEU A 90 -17.02 9.43 10.73
N LYS A 91 -18.06 10.08 10.20
CA LYS A 91 -19.46 9.69 10.42
C LYS A 91 -19.72 8.31 9.82
N GLU A 92 -20.69 7.58 10.36
CA GLU A 92 -21.04 6.24 9.84
C GLU A 92 -21.49 6.27 8.37
N GLU A 93 -22.23 7.31 7.97
CA GLU A 93 -22.62 7.54 6.57
C GLU A 93 -21.40 7.65 5.65
N ASP A 94 -20.35 8.34 6.09
CA ASP A 94 -19.10 8.51 5.34
C ASP A 94 -18.37 7.18 5.20
N LYS A 95 -18.35 6.36 6.26
CA LYS A 95 -17.76 5.01 6.22
C LYS A 95 -18.49 4.12 5.22
N ILE A 96 -19.82 4.15 5.19
CA ILE A 96 -20.65 3.39 4.23
C ILE A 96 -20.37 3.87 2.80
N LEU A 97 -20.32 5.18 2.59
CA LEU A 97 -20.06 5.80 1.30
C LEU A 97 -18.68 5.42 0.77
N VAL A 98 -17.62 5.51 1.58
CA VAL A 98 -16.27 5.07 1.21
C VAL A 98 -16.24 3.58 0.89
N LYS A 99 -16.85 2.74 1.74
CA LYS A 99 -16.93 1.29 1.51
C LYS A 99 -17.59 0.98 0.16
N ASN A 100 -18.72 1.61 -0.14
CA ASN A 100 -19.45 1.39 -1.38
C ASN A 100 -18.69 1.92 -2.60
N TYR A 101 -17.98 3.03 -2.46
CA TYR A 101 -17.09 3.53 -3.49
C TYR A 101 -15.96 2.53 -3.80
N LEU A 102 -15.23 2.08 -2.77
CA LEU A 102 -14.11 1.15 -2.93
C LEU A 102 -14.54 -0.22 -3.49
N LYS A 103 -15.76 -0.69 -3.18
CA LYS A 103 -16.32 -1.91 -3.77
C LYS A 103 -16.37 -1.88 -5.30
N LYS A 104 -16.55 -0.70 -5.91
CA LYS A 104 -16.57 -0.53 -7.37
C LYS A 104 -15.21 -0.87 -8.02
N PHE A 105 -14.13 -0.81 -7.24
CA PHE A 105 -12.78 -1.13 -7.66
C PHE A 105 -12.37 -2.56 -7.32
N ALA A 106 -13.33 -3.46 -7.02
CA ALA A 106 -13.01 -4.87 -6.82
C ALA A 106 -12.41 -5.48 -8.09
N PHE A 107 -11.37 -6.29 -7.95
CA PHE A 107 -10.64 -6.84 -9.10
C PHE A 107 -10.06 -8.23 -8.83
N TRP A 108 -9.65 -8.90 -9.90
CA TRP A 108 -8.85 -10.13 -9.85
C TRP A 108 -7.37 -9.76 -9.97
N PRO A 109 -6.56 -9.93 -8.91
CA PRO A 109 -5.12 -9.68 -9.00
C PRO A 109 -4.48 -10.66 -9.99
N SER A 110 -3.65 -10.13 -10.90
CA SER A 110 -2.94 -10.94 -11.90
C SER A 110 -1.72 -11.66 -11.35
N PHE A 111 -1.18 -11.19 -10.22
CA PHE A 111 0.14 -11.58 -9.69
C PHE A 111 1.27 -11.45 -10.73
N SER A 112 1.08 -10.59 -11.73
CA SER A 112 2.12 -10.24 -12.69
C SER A 112 2.88 -9.01 -12.20
N PHE A 113 4.18 -9.20 -11.96
CA PHE A 113 5.09 -8.16 -11.49
C PHE A 113 6.01 -7.68 -12.62
N ASN A 114 5.43 -7.41 -13.78
CA ASN A 114 6.14 -6.97 -14.98
C ASN A 114 6.18 -5.44 -15.14
N LYS A 115 5.51 -4.69 -14.27
CA LYS A 115 5.56 -3.22 -14.23
C LYS A 115 6.54 -2.78 -13.16
N ARG A 116 7.52 -1.98 -13.56
CA ARG A 116 8.46 -1.34 -12.65
C ARG A 116 8.03 0.11 -12.41
N PHE A 117 8.07 0.52 -11.15
CA PHE A 117 7.97 1.92 -10.75
C PHE A 117 9.30 2.31 -10.12
N GLU A 118 10.01 3.24 -10.73
CA GLU A 118 11.29 3.73 -10.23
C GLU A 118 11.05 4.97 -9.37
N ILE A 119 11.49 4.90 -8.12
CA ILE A 119 11.44 6.04 -7.19
C ILE A 119 12.66 6.90 -7.49
N ASN A 120 12.41 8.11 -7.98
CA ASN A 120 13.43 9.13 -8.15
C ASN A 120 13.19 10.31 -7.19
N GLU A 121 14.10 11.28 -7.18
CA GLU A 121 14.03 12.43 -6.26
C GLU A 121 12.71 13.21 -6.36
N SER A 122 12.10 13.31 -7.55
CA SER A 122 10.82 14.00 -7.73
C SER A 122 9.63 13.26 -7.11
N ASN A 123 9.80 11.98 -6.76
CA ASN A 123 8.80 11.20 -6.03
C ASN A 123 8.95 11.31 -4.52
N LEU A 124 10.07 11.88 -4.04
CA LEU A 124 10.38 11.98 -2.63
C LEU A 124 9.99 13.35 -2.10
N ILE A 125 9.31 13.35 -0.97
CA ILE A 125 9.01 14.57 -0.22
C ILE A 125 9.37 14.37 1.25
N PRO A 126 9.75 15.42 1.99
CA PRO A 126 10.02 15.31 3.41
C PRO A 126 8.83 14.75 4.18
N TRP A 127 9.09 13.85 5.14
CA TRP A 127 8.03 13.20 5.93
C TRP A 127 7.05 14.20 6.59
N LYS A 128 7.57 15.31 7.11
CA LYS A 128 6.75 16.35 7.76
C LYS A 128 5.70 16.93 6.80
N GLU A 129 6.09 17.14 5.54
CA GLU A 129 5.20 17.65 4.49
C GLU A 129 4.22 16.57 4.05
N LEU A 130 4.72 15.34 3.80
CA LEU A 130 3.86 14.20 3.45
C LEU A 130 2.75 13.99 4.48
N ASN A 131 3.08 13.97 5.76
CA ASN A 131 2.10 13.73 6.83
C ASN A 131 0.94 14.74 6.82
N ILE A 132 1.21 16.00 6.47
CA ILE A 132 0.20 17.06 6.32
C ILE A 132 -0.65 16.81 5.07
N GLU A 133 -0.01 16.53 3.93
CA GLU A 133 -0.69 16.32 2.65
C GLU A 133 -1.60 15.09 2.65
N ILE A 134 -1.26 14.03 3.40
CA ILE A 134 -2.11 12.85 3.56
C ILE A 134 -3.49 13.22 4.11
N SER A 135 -3.52 14.03 5.17
CA SER A 135 -4.76 14.43 5.83
C SER A 135 -5.66 15.20 4.86
N LYS A 136 -5.10 16.21 4.20
CA LYS A 136 -5.79 17.01 3.18
C LYS A 136 -6.29 16.14 2.02
N ARG A 137 -5.48 15.18 1.58
CA ARG A 137 -5.82 14.27 0.48
C ARG A 137 -7.01 13.38 0.84
N ILE A 138 -7.08 12.86 2.06
CA ILE A 138 -8.21 12.05 2.53
C ILE A 138 -9.50 12.88 2.55
N GLU A 139 -9.44 14.10 3.09
CA GLU A 139 -10.59 15.02 3.13
C GLU A 139 -11.09 15.37 1.73
N TYR A 140 -10.17 15.75 0.84
CA TYR A 140 -10.47 16.06 -0.56
C TYR A 140 -11.16 14.88 -1.27
N LEU A 141 -10.62 13.67 -1.11
CA LEU A 141 -11.19 12.49 -1.76
C LEU A 141 -12.55 12.13 -1.18
N LEU A 142 -12.77 12.30 0.13
CA LEU A 142 -14.08 12.08 0.74
C LEU A 142 -15.12 13.05 0.19
N LEU A 143 -14.78 14.34 0.07
CA LEU A 143 -15.65 15.34 -0.56
C LEU A 143 -16.02 14.93 -1.99
N LYS A 144 -15.04 14.51 -2.79
CA LYS A 144 -15.29 14.04 -4.15
C LYS A 144 -16.24 12.84 -4.21
N ILE A 145 -16.09 11.87 -3.30
CA ILE A 145 -17.02 10.74 -3.27
C ILE A 145 -18.44 11.19 -2.90
N LYS A 146 -18.58 12.17 -1.98
CA LYS A 146 -19.89 12.73 -1.61
C LYS A 146 -20.57 13.48 -2.76
N GLU A 147 -19.78 14.18 -3.57
CA GLU A 147 -20.26 14.88 -4.77
C GLU A 147 -20.68 13.93 -5.90
N GLY A 148 -20.47 12.62 -5.76
CA GLY A 148 -20.74 11.64 -6.82
C GLY A 148 -19.62 11.53 -7.87
N PHE A 149 -18.45 12.11 -7.53
CA PHE A 149 -17.31 12.51 -8.37
C PHE A 149 -17.47 13.85 -9.09
#